data_AF-A0A3D1IV40-F1
#
_entry.id   AF-A0A3D1IV40-F1
#
_cell.length_a   1.000
_cell.length_b   1.000
_cell.length_c   1.000
_cell.angle_alpha   90.00
_cell.angle_beta   90.00
_cell.angle_gamma   90.00
#
_symmetry.space_group_name_H-M   'P 1'
#
loop_
_entity.id
_entity.type
_entity.pdbx_description
1 polymer ?
#
loop_
_entity_poly.entity_id
_entity_poly.type
_entity_poly.pdbx_seq_one_letter_code
_entity_poly.pdbx_strand_id
1 'polypeptide(L)'
;MAKPSIKDVELAVCDRFNITAEQIRGVDRTRRIAGPRQIAYYLAREKTGRSFPVIGSHFGVDHSTVVHGAQKIAALIETNPKVAAYVEECRAAIPSVDDRESAKKARMQFWAQRLRDGVASWPAHLPPPVSMIPPVPMPEPADAVVSAV
;
A
#
# COMPACT_ATOMS: atom_id res chain seq x y z
N MET A 1 14.33 7.92 -3.29
CA MET A 1 13.72 6.78 -2.57
C MET A 1 12.22 7.02 -2.49
N ALA A 2 11.42 6.25 -3.21
CA ALA A 2 9.97 6.37 -3.12
C ALA A 2 9.50 5.73 -1.80
N LYS A 3 8.50 6.35 -1.16
CA LYS A 3 7.97 5.94 0.14
C LYS A 3 6.65 5.19 -0.05
N PRO A 4 6.30 4.25 0.84
CA PRO A 4 4.97 3.66 0.83
C PRO A 4 3.89 4.74 0.98
N SER A 5 2.71 4.46 0.44
CA SER A 5 1.56 5.34 0.53
C SER A 5 0.79 5.11 1.85
N ILE A 6 -0.06 6.06 2.24
CA ILE A 6 -0.92 5.92 3.43
C ILE A 6 -1.86 4.72 3.26
N LYS A 7 -2.30 4.45 2.03
CA LYS A 7 -3.15 3.30 1.69
C LYS A 7 -2.46 1.96 1.93
N ASP A 8 -1.14 1.87 1.67
CA ASP A 8 -0.39 0.64 1.94
C ASP A 8 -0.32 0.35 3.45
N VAL A 9 -0.17 1.39 4.27
CA VAL A 9 -0.21 1.29 5.73
C VAL A 9 -1.59 0.87 6.22
N GLU A 10 -2.63 1.50 5.68
CA GLU A 10 -4.01 1.17 6.01
C GLU A 10 -4.32 -0.30 5.74
N LEU A 11 -3.97 -0.80 4.56
CA LEU A 11 -4.23 -2.18 4.16
C LEU A 11 -3.49 -3.17 5.08
N ALA A 12 -2.21 -2.92 5.37
CA ALA A 12 -1.44 -3.77 6.29
C ALA A 12 -2.08 -3.87 7.68
N VAL A 13 -2.62 -2.76 8.20
CA VAL A 13 -3.33 -2.75 9.49
C VAL A 13 -4.69 -3.43 9.40
N CYS A 14 -5.44 -3.19 8.32
CA CYS A 14 -6.73 -3.83 8.08
C CYS A 14 -6.62 -5.36 8.07
N ASP A 15 -5.62 -5.88 7.35
CA ASP A 15 -5.37 -7.32 7.24
C ASP A 15 -4.99 -7.92 8.59
N ARG A 16 -4.13 -7.23 9.36
CA ARG A 16 -3.68 -7.74 10.66
C ARG A 16 -4.82 -7.88 11.68
N PHE A 17 -5.73 -6.92 11.71
CA PHE A 17 -6.82 -6.85 12.68
C PHE A 17 -8.16 -7.39 12.14
N ASN A 18 -8.17 -7.87 10.89
CA ASN A 18 -9.34 -8.37 10.19
C ASN A 18 -10.51 -7.36 10.24
N ILE A 19 -10.21 -6.12 9.84
CA ILE A 19 -11.16 -5.00 9.74
C ILE A 19 -11.12 -4.43 8.32
N THR A 20 -12.22 -3.85 7.85
CA THR A 20 -12.29 -3.27 6.50
C THR A 20 -11.72 -1.84 6.47
N ALA A 21 -11.32 -1.39 5.29
CA ALA A 21 -10.91 0.00 5.06
C ALA A 21 -12.04 1.01 5.38
N GLU A 22 -13.29 0.61 5.18
CA GLU A 22 -14.44 1.44 5.54
C GLU A 22 -14.58 1.57 7.07
N GLN A 23 -14.37 0.48 7.82
CA GLN A 23 -14.41 0.50 9.28
C GLN A 23 -13.28 1.36 9.86
N ILE A 24 -12.07 1.25 9.30
CA ILE A 24 -10.92 2.02 9.77
C ILE A 24 -11.03 3.52 9.42
N ARG A 25 -11.73 3.90 8.34
CA ARG A 25 -12.04 5.31 8.04
C ARG A 25 -13.34 5.82 8.67
N GLY A 26 -14.15 4.90 9.21
CA GLY A 26 -15.46 5.21 9.78
C GLY A 26 -15.41 5.93 11.14
N VAL A 27 -16.61 6.28 11.63
CA VAL A 27 -16.78 6.97 12.92
C VAL A 27 -16.74 6.03 14.14
N ASP A 28 -16.77 4.71 13.96
CA ASP A 28 -16.81 3.73 15.05
C ASP A 28 -15.59 3.90 15.98
N ARG A 29 -15.86 4.02 17.29
CA ARG A 29 -14.86 4.22 18.35
C ARG A 29 -14.65 3.00 19.24
N THR A 30 -15.26 1.86 18.90
CA THR A 30 -15.06 0.59 19.60
C THR A 30 -13.58 0.22 19.64
N ARG A 31 -13.09 -0.30 20.77
CA ARG A 31 -11.67 -0.64 20.97
C ARG A 31 -11.07 -1.50 19.85
N ARG A 32 -11.87 -2.42 19.30
CA ARG A 32 -11.50 -3.30 18.18
C ARG A 32 -11.12 -2.52 16.91
N ILE A 33 -11.64 -1.30 16.71
CA ILE A 33 -11.39 -0.48 15.52
C ILE A 33 -10.52 0.74 15.87
N ALA A 34 -10.79 1.41 16.98
CA ALA A 34 -10.06 2.60 17.39
C ALA A 34 -8.57 2.33 17.67
N GLY A 35 -8.23 1.19 18.27
CA GLY A 35 -6.84 0.79 18.50
C GLY A 35 -6.06 0.63 17.18
N PRO A 36 -6.52 -0.25 16.26
CA PRO A 36 -5.91 -0.40 14.94
C PRO A 36 -5.82 0.91 14.16
N ARG A 37 -6.86 1.75 14.19
CA ARG A 37 -6.85 3.07 13.54
C ARG A 37 -5.73 3.97 14.07
N GLN A 38 -5.50 3.99 15.39
CA GLN A 38 -4.40 4.74 16.00
C GLN A 38 -3.02 4.18 15.60
N ILE A 39 -2.88 2.85 15.49
CA ILE A 39 -1.67 2.20 14.97
C ILE A 39 -1.40 2.65 13.53
N ALA A 40 -2.44 2.72 12.70
CA ALA A 40 -2.32 3.22 11.33
C ALA A 40 -1.82 4.67 11.26
N TYR A 41 -2.23 5.55 12.19
CA TYR A 41 -1.73 6.93 12.25
C TYR A 41 -0.23 6.98 12.53
N TYR A 42 0.21 6.22 13.54
CA TYR A 42 1.61 6.13 13.94
C TYR A 42 2.48 5.62 12.77
N LEU A 43 2.10 4.49 12.18
CA LEU A 43 2.82 3.89 11.05
C LEU A 43 2.77 4.77 9.80
N ALA A 44 1.66 5.45 9.53
CA ALA A 44 1.56 6.36 8.40
C ALA A 44 2.56 7.52 8.55
N ARG A 45 2.68 8.09 9.76
CA ARG A 45 3.67 9.15 10.02
C ARG A 45 5.10 8.66 9.83
N GLU A 46 5.42 7.48 10.36
CA GLU A 46 6.76 6.89 10.31
C GLU A 46 7.16 6.46 8.89
N LYS A 47 6.31 5.67 8.21
CA LYS A 47 6.66 5.03 6.93
C LYS A 47 6.52 5.95 5.73
N THR A 48 5.55 6.86 5.75
CA THR A 48 5.25 7.71 4.60
C THR A 48 5.86 9.11 4.74
N GLY A 49 6.15 9.56 5.97
CA GLY A 49 6.62 10.92 6.26
C GLY A 49 5.59 12.02 5.96
N ARG A 50 4.34 11.68 5.65
CA ARG A 50 3.27 12.65 5.39
C ARG A 50 2.93 13.43 6.66
N SER A 51 2.39 14.64 6.48
CA SER A 51 1.99 15.50 7.58
C SER A 51 0.69 15.01 8.23
N PHE A 52 0.47 15.36 9.50
CA PHE A 52 -0.75 14.97 10.21
C PHE A 52 -2.05 15.44 9.54
N PRO A 53 -2.14 16.64 8.91
CA PRO A 53 -3.32 17.02 8.15
C PRO A 53 -3.61 16.10 6.96
N VAL A 54 -2.58 15.67 6.22
CA VAL A 54 -2.75 14.77 5.08
C VAL A 54 -3.21 13.38 5.54
N ILE A 55 -2.66 12.90 6.66
CA ILE A 55 -3.10 11.64 7.28
C ILE A 55 -4.56 11.77 7.75
N GLY A 56 -4.91 12.87 8.43
CA GLY A 56 -6.28 13.12 8.89
C GLY A 56 -7.29 13.15 7.75
N SER A 57 -6.96 13.83 6.65
CA SER A 57 -7.78 13.86 5.44
C SER A 57 -8.02 12.46 4.86
N HIS A 58 -7.02 11.58 4.90
CA HIS A 58 -7.16 10.20 4.41
C HIS A 58 -8.12 9.36 5.28
N PHE A 59 -8.08 9.56 6.60
CA PHE A 59 -8.93 8.83 7.55
C PHE A 59 -10.26 9.53 7.88
N GLY A 60 -10.54 10.69 7.26
CA GLY A 60 -11.76 11.47 7.53
C GLY A 60 -11.84 12.04 8.94
N VAL A 61 -10.69 12.36 9.56
CA VAL A 61 -10.61 12.85 10.94
C VAL A 61 -9.78 14.12 11.06
N ASP A 62 -10.02 14.88 12.12
CA ASP A 62 -9.26 16.07 12.42
C ASP A 62 -7.79 15.75 12.74
N HIS A 63 -6.87 16.62 12.30
CA HIS A 63 -5.43 16.37 12.41
C HIS A 63 -4.96 16.25 13.87
N SER A 64 -5.60 16.97 14.79
CA SER A 64 -5.35 16.88 16.24
C SER A 64 -5.65 15.48 16.79
N THR A 65 -6.67 14.81 16.25
CA THR A 65 -7.01 13.42 16.59
C THR A 65 -5.92 12.46 16.14
N VAL A 66 -5.35 12.70 14.95
CA VAL A 66 -4.22 11.91 14.42
C VAL A 66 -2.98 12.09 15.31
N VAL A 67 -2.66 13.33 15.70
CA VAL A 67 -1.55 13.64 16.60
C VAL A 67 -1.70 12.88 17.92
N HIS A 68 -2.86 13.02 18.57
CA HIS A 68 -3.11 12.37 19.86
C HIS A 68 -3.05 10.84 19.74
N GLY A 69 -3.64 10.27 18.68
CA GLY A 69 -3.59 8.83 18.43
C GLY A 69 -2.17 8.30 18.20
N ALA A 70 -1.37 8.99 17.38
CA ALA A 70 0.00 8.60 17.10
C ALA A 70 0.90 8.68 18.35
N GLN A 71 0.79 9.75 19.14
CA GLN A 71 1.53 9.90 20.40
C GLN A 71 1.13 8.83 21.43
N LYS A 72 -0.15 8.50 21.52
CA LYS A 72 -0.63 7.43 22.38
C LYS A 72 -0.03 6.08 22.02
N ILE A 73 0.05 5.75 20.72
CA ILE A 73 0.69 4.51 20.29
C ILE A 73 2.18 4.52 20.58
N ALA A 74 2.89 5.64 20.36
CA ALA A 74 4.30 5.77 20.70
C ALA A 74 4.55 5.44 22.19
N ALA A 75 3.79 6.03 23.10
CA ALA A 75 3.89 5.72 24.53
C ALA A 75 3.49 4.28 24.89
N LEU A 76 2.52 3.70 24.19
CA LEU A 76 2.11 2.31 24.39
C LEU A 76 3.12 1.29 23.89
N ILE A 77 3.92 1.61 22.88
CA ILE A 77 5.01 0.73 22.41
C ILE A 77 6.05 0.54 23.53
N GLU A 78 6.34 1.59 24.29
CA GLU A 78 7.31 1.54 25.40
C GLU A 78 6.79 0.75 26.61
N THR A 79 5.49 0.80 26.86
CA THR A 79 4.88 0.27 28.10
C THR A 79 4.13 -1.04 27.91
N ASN A 80 3.73 -1.38 26.69
CA ASN A 80 2.90 -2.55 26.40
C ASN A 80 3.51 -3.41 25.28
N PRO A 81 4.12 -4.57 25.63
CA PRO A 81 4.80 -5.42 24.64
C PRO A 81 3.84 -5.99 23.59
N LYS A 82 2.54 -6.13 23.90
CA LYS A 82 1.54 -6.58 22.91
C LYS A 82 1.33 -5.53 21.83
N VAL A 83 1.27 -4.25 22.21
CA VAL A 83 1.12 -3.15 21.23
C VAL A 83 2.38 -3.05 20.38
N ALA A 84 3.57 -3.15 20.99
CA ALA A 84 4.83 -3.19 20.25
C ALA A 84 4.85 -4.33 19.22
N ALA A 85 4.46 -5.55 19.61
CA ALA A 85 4.37 -6.68 18.69
C ALA A 85 3.42 -6.41 17.52
N TYR A 86 2.20 -5.90 17.78
CA TYR A 86 1.26 -5.56 16.70
C TYR A 86 1.80 -4.50 15.75
N VAL A 87 2.49 -3.49 16.27
CA VAL A 87 3.11 -2.44 15.46
C VAL A 87 4.20 -3.02 14.57
N GLU A 88 5.10 -3.86 15.10
CA GLU A 88 6.15 -4.50 14.31
C GLU A 88 5.61 -5.44 13.24
N GLU A 89 4.57 -6.23 13.56
CA GLU A 89 3.92 -7.11 12.59
C GLU A 89 3.30 -6.31 11.43
N CYS A 90 2.57 -5.24 11.72
CA CYS A 90 2.03 -4.34 10.69
C CYS A 90 3.16 -3.65 9.93
N ARG A 91 4.24 -3.26 10.62
CA ARG A 91 5.41 -2.61 10.04
C ARG A 91 6.11 -3.49 9.02
N ALA A 92 6.25 -4.77 9.32
CA ALA A 92 6.84 -5.78 8.44
C ALA A 92 5.95 -6.11 7.24
N ALA A 93 4.63 -6.00 7.39
CA ALA A 93 3.68 -6.26 6.32
C ALA A 93 3.57 -5.11 5.29
N ILE A 94 4.05 -3.90 5.61
CA ILE A 94 3.98 -2.76 4.69
C ILE A 94 5.00 -2.95 3.55
N PRO A 95 4.55 -3.02 2.29
CA PRO A 95 5.44 -3.26 1.16
C PRO A 95 6.39 -2.09 0.94
N SER A 96 7.68 -2.39 0.85
CA SER A 96 8.69 -1.41 0.45
C SER A 96 8.51 -1.04 -1.03
N VAL A 97 9.02 0.12 -1.45
CA VAL A 97 8.92 0.50 -2.86
C VAL A 97 9.82 -0.38 -3.73
N ASP A 98 10.93 -0.85 -3.18
CA ASP A 98 11.78 -1.84 -3.83
C ASP A 98 11.02 -3.14 -4.11
N ASP A 99 10.07 -3.56 -3.26
CA ASP A 99 9.22 -4.73 -3.53
C ASP A 99 8.28 -4.53 -4.73
N ARG A 100 7.77 -3.31 -4.95
CA ARG A 100 6.88 -3.00 -6.09
C ARG A 100 7.63 -2.91 -7.39
N GLU A 101 8.77 -2.23 -7.39
CA GLU A 101 9.67 -2.17 -8.55
C GLU A 101 10.24 -3.55 -8.86
N SER A 102 10.60 -4.34 -7.85
CA SER A 102 11.05 -5.72 -8.02
C SER A 102 9.92 -6.63 -8.49
N ALA A 103 8.68 -6.46 -8.01
CA ALA A 103 7.54 -7.23 -8.51
C ALA A 103 7.16 -6.85 -9.94
N LYS A 104 7.18 -5.54 -10.29
CA LYS A 104 6.95 -5.05 -11.66
C LYS A 104 8.06 -5.54 -12.58
N LYS A 105 9.32 -5.42 -12.18
CA LYS A 105 10.48 -5.92 -12.93
C LYS A 105 10.50 -7.44 -13.02
N ALA A 106 10.22 -8.19 -11.95
CA ALA A 106 10.14 -9.65 -11.97
C ALA A 106 9.00 -10.12 -12.86
N ARG A 107 7.84 -9.44 -12.84
CA ARG A 107 6.73 -9.71 -13.74
C ARG A 107 7.10 -9.37 -15.19
N MET A 108 7.74 -8.23 -15.45
CA MET A 108 8.23 -7.84 -16.79
C MET A 108 9.35 -8.74 -17.29
N GLN A 109 10.27 -9.16 -16.43
CA GLN A 109 11.37 -10.09 -16.72
C GLN A 109 10.84 -11.50 -16.95
N PHE A 110 9.87 -11.96 -16.16
CA PHE A 110 9.16 -13.22 -16.38
C PHE A 110 8.49 -13.21 -17.75
N TRP A 111 7.82 -12.11 -18.13
CA TRP A 111 7.23 -11.95 -19.46
C TRP A 111 8.28 -11.86 -20.57
N ALA A 112 9.35 -11.07 -20.41
CA ALA A 112 10.43 -10.93 -21.38
C ALA A 112 11.22 -12.24 -21.58
N GLN A 113 11.41 -13.01 -20.51
CA GLN A 113 11.98 -14.35 -20.55
C GLN A 113 11.07 -15.28 -21.36
N ARG A 114 9.76 -15.25 -21.11
CA ARG A 114 8.78 -16.07 -21.85
C ARG A 114 8.63 -15.67 -23.32
N LEU A 115 8.80 -14.39 -23.65
CA LEU A 115 8.87 -13.92 -25.05
C LEU A 115 10.14 -14.41 -25.75
N ARG A 116 11.28 -14.42 -25.05
CA ARG A 116 12.55 -15.00 -25.54
C ARG A 116 12.50 -16.52 -25.70
N ASP A 117 11.88 -17.21 -24.75
CA ASP A 117 11.62 -18.65 -24.80
C ASP A 117 10.56 -19.01 -25.85
N GLY A 118 9.87 -17.99 -26.39
CA GLY A 118 8.95 -18.07 -27.51
C GLY A 118 7.47 -18.06 -27.11
N VAL A 119 6.73 -17.04 -27.58
CA VAL A 119 5.29 -17.17 -27.92
C VAL A 119 5.09 -18.05 -29.17
N ALA A 120 6.18 -18.44 -29.82
CA ALA A 120 6.23 -19.08 -31.13
C ALA A 120 5.53 -20.44 -31.24
N SER A 121 5.20 -21.10 -30.12
CA SER A 121 4.45 -22.35 -30.11
C SER A 121 2.93 -22.18 -29.96
N TRP A 122 2.41 -20.95 -29.85
CA TRP A 122 0.97 -20.72 -29.76
C TRP A 122 0.32 -20.88 -31.14
N PRO A 123 -0.77 -21.66 -31.27
CA PRO A 123 -1.44 -21.82 -32.54
C PRO A 123 -1.96 -20.48 -33.06
N ALA A 124 -1.47 -20.02 -34.21
CA ALA A 124 -1.78 -18.70 -34.80
C ALA A 124 -3.28 -18.46 -35.08
N HIS A 125 -4.10 -19.52 -35.07
CA HIS A 125 -5.54 -19.45 -35.29
C HIS A 125 -6.37 -19.32 -34.01
N LEU A 126 -5.75 -19.39 -32.81
CA LEU A 126 -6.43 -19.11 -31.55
C LEU A 126 -5.87 -17.85 -30.89
N PRO A 127 -6.74 -16.94 -30.42
CA PRO A 127 -6.29 -15.91 -29.51
C PRO A 127 -5.73 -16.54 -28.24
N PRO A 128 -4.65 -15.99 -27.66
CA PRO A 128 -4.19 -16.45 -26.36
C PRO A 128 -5.28 -16.19 -25.31
N PRO A 129 -5.41 -17.04 -24.27
CA PRO A 129 -6.38 -16.84 -23.21
C PRO A 129 -6.20 -15.47 -22.55
N VAL A 130 -7.27 -14.90 -22.00
CA VAL A 130 -7.25 -13.55 -21.38
C VAL A 130 -6.22 -13.43 -20.25
N SER A 131 -5.90 -14.54 -19.58
CA SER A 131 -4.81 -14.63 -18.59
C SER A 131 -3.40 -14.49 -19.18
N MET A 132 -3.27 -14.56 -20.51
CA MET A 132 -2.06 -14.40 -21.32
C MET A 132 -2.02 -13.08 -22.12
N ILE A 133 -3.07 -12.26 -22.07
CA ILE A 133 -3.02 -10.91 -22.64
C ILE A 133 -2.39 -10.01 -21.57
N PRO A 134 -1.21 -9.39 -21.80
CA PRO A 134 -0.63 -8.51 -20.81
C PRO A 134 -1.59 -7.35 -20.54
N PRO A 135 -1.73 -6.87 -19.29
CA PRO A 135 -2.45 -5.63 -19.05
C PRO A 135 -1.75 -4.55 -19.86
N VAL A 136 -2.49 -3.87 -20.75
CA VAL A 136 -1.94 -2.78 -21.56
C VAL A 136 -1.30 -1.79 -20.59
N PRO A 137 0.02 -1.58 -20.63
CA PRO A 137 0.62 -0.54 -19.81
C PRO A 137 -0.01 0.77 -20.26
N MET A 138 -0.71 1.44 -19.33
CA MET A 138 -1.17 2.80 -19.56
C MET A 138 0.04 3.63 -19.97
N PRO A 139 -0.02 4.42 -21.06
CA PRO A 139 1.08 5.28 -21.43
C PRO A 139 1.39 6.20 -20.24
N GLU A 140 2.66 6.25 -19.82
CA GLU A 140 3.09 7.27 -18.86
C GLU A 140 2.87 8.65 -19.50
N PRO A 141 2.41 9.66 -18.75
CA PRO A 141 2.01 10.96 -19.29
C PRO A 141 3.17 11.83 -19.84
N ALA A 142 4.30 11.24 -20.25
CA ALA A 142 5.48 11.95 -20.74
C ALA A 142 5.62 11.98 -22.27
N ASP A 143 4.98 11.09 -23.03
CA ASP A 143 5.21 10.97 -24.49
C ASP A 143 4.12 11.60 -25.38
N ALA A 144 3.18 12.36 -24.82
CA ALA A 144 2.04 12.91 -25.58
C ALA A 144 2.24 14.31 -26.17
N VAL A 145 3.45 14.88 -26.20
CA VAL A 145 3.64 16.30 -26.61
C VAL A 145 4.77 16.62 -27.60
N VAL A 146 5.38 15.66 -28.29
CA VAL A 146 6.39 16.01 -29.32
C VAL A 146 6.19 15.23 -30.63
N SER A 147 5.23 15.66 -31.44
CA SER A 147 5.34 15.77 -32.90
C SER A 147 4.05 16.35 -33.48
N ALA A 148 3.96 17.67 -33.42
CA ALA A 148 3.09 18.46 -34.28
C ALA A 148 3.79 19.81 -34.56
N VAL A 149 4.90 19.73 -35.30
CA VAL A 149 5.46 20.77 -36.16
C VAL A 149 6.04 20.07 -37.37
#